data_AF-A4YU20-F1
#
_entry.id   AF-A4YU20-F1
#
_cell.length_a   1.000
_cell.length_b   1.000
_cell.length_c   1.000
_cell.angle_alpha   90.00
_cell.angle_beta   90.00
_cell.angle_gamma   90.00
#
_symmetry.space_group_name_H-M   'P 1'
#
loop_
_entity.id
_entity.type
_entity.pdbx_description
1 polymer ?
#
loop_
_entity_poly.entity_id
_entity_poly.type
_entity_poly.pdbx_seq_one_letter_code
_entity_poly.pdbx_strand_id
1 'polypeptide(L)'
;MSDVLIEALARPDDDAARLADIICLLAVRGGELGELEMYGAAEGQPQPFKRLRGEWLERLAVAVERGSLARMAPERVVEILLLGRP
;
A
#
# COMPACT_ATOMS: atom_id res chain seq x y z
N MET A 1 -12.45 5.31 0.15
CA MET A 1 -11.06 5.28 0.66
C MET A 1 -10.12 4.53 -0.30
N SER A 2 -10.59 3.47 -0.96
CA SER A 2 -9.91 2.88 -2.14
C SER A 2 -9.83 3.82 -3.35
N ASP A 3 -10.79 4.73 -3.49
CA ASP A 3 -10.99 5.46 -4.75
C ASP A 3 -9.83 6.38 -5.09
N VAL A 4 -9.21 7.05 -4.11
CA VAL A 4 -8.03 7.89 -4.34
C VAL A 4 -6.84 7.10 -4.90
N LEU A 5 -6.58 5.91 -4.34
CA LEU A 5 -5.50 5.06 -4.83
C LEU A 5 -5.81 4.50 -6.21
N ILE A 6 -7.07 4.10 -6.46
CA ILE A 6 -7.51 3.61 -7.77
C ILE A 6 -7.41 4.72 -8.82
N GLU A 7 -7.91 5.90 -8.52
CA GLU A 7 -7.83 7.08 -9.40
C GLU A 7 -6.39 7.47 -9.69
N ALA A 8 -5.50 7.42 -8.69
CA ALA A 8 -4.08 7.70 -8.89
C ALA A 8 -3.40 6.63 -9.74
N LEU A 9 -3.66 5.35 -9.50
CA LEU A 9 -3.15 4.25 -10.34
C LEU A 9 -3.67 4.28 -11.77
N ALA A 10 -4.86 4.83 -12.00
CA ALA A 10 -5.46 4.94 -13.32
C ALA A 10 -4.87 6.07 -14.18
N ARG A 11 -4.01 6.94 -13.61
CA ARG A 11 -3.36 8.01 -14.36
C ARG A 11 -2.19 7.45 -15.18
N PRO A 12 -2.00 7.87 -16.43
CA PRO A 12 -0.86 7.45 -17.24
C PRO A 12 0.36 8.34 -16.97
N ASP A 13 0.79 8.45 -15.72
CA ASP A 13 1.91 9.28 -15.30
C ASP A 13 2.93 8.51 -14.44
N ASP A 14 4.10 9.13 -14.22
CA ASP A 14 5.19 8.55 -13.44
C ASP A 14 4.80 8.33 -11.97
N ASP A 15 3.86 9.12 -11.46
CA ASP A 15 3.35 8.99 -10.09
C ASP A 15 2.51 7.71 -9.93
N ALA A 16 1.75 7.31 -10.95
CA ALA A 16 1.03 6.04 -10.97
C ALA A 16 1.97 4.83 -10.97
N ALA A 17 3.04 4.88 -11.78
CA ALA A 17 4.06 3.83 -11.80
C ALA A 17 4.76 3.73 -10.43
N ARG A 18 5.11 4.87 -9.84
CA ARG A 18 5.71 4.94 -8.50
C ARG A 18 4.77 4.39 -7.42
N LEU A 19 3.49 4.72 -7.49
CA LEU A 19 2.49 4.22 -6.56
C LEU A 19 2.35 2.69 -6.67
N ALA A 20 2.36 2.14 -7.89
CA ALA A 20 2.35 0.70 -8.11
C ALA A 20 3.58 0.03 -7.48
N ASP A 21 4.78 0.60 -7.66
CA ASP A 21 6.01 0.09 -7.06
C ASP A 21 5.93 0.07 -5.52
N ILE A 22 5.41 1.14 -4.92
CA ILE A 22 5.22 1.23 -3.46
C ILE A 22 4.27 0.14 -2.97
N ILE A 23 3.15 -0.10 -3.66
CA ILE A 23 2.18 -1.16 -3.30
C ILE A 23 2.83 -2.54 -3.41
N CYS A 24 3.57 -2.81 -4.48
CA CYS A 24 4.31 -4.06 -4.67
C CYS A 24 5.35 -4.28 -3.55
N LEU A 25 6.14 -3.25 -3.24
CA LEU A 25 7.14 -3.31 -2.17
C LEU A 25 6.49 -3.52 -0.79
N LEU A 26 5.36 -2.87 -0.50
CA LEU A 26 4.61 -3.10 0.74
C LEU A 26 4.14 -4.55 0.84
N ALA A 27 3.67 -5.14 -0.26
CA ALA A 27 3.21 -6.52 -0.27
C ALA A 27 4.36 -7.50 -0.01
N VAL A 28 5.51 -7.30 -0.68
CA VAL A 28 6.68 -8.15 -0.52
C VAL A 28 7.25 -8.01 0.90
N ARG A 29 7.58 -6.79 1.33
CA ARG A 29 8.19 -6.54 2.64
C ARG A 29 7.26 -6.87 3.80
N GLY A 30 5.98 -6.51 3.69
CA GLY A 30 4.98 -6.92 4.67
C GLY A 30 4.82 -8.43 4.76
N GLY A 31 4.95 -9.14 3.62
CA GLY A 31 4.95 -10.59 3.57
C GLY A 31 6.18 -11.21 4.25
N GLU A 32 7.37 -10.70 3.97
CA GLU A 32 8.63 -11.10 4.62
C GLU A 32 8.57 -10.93 6.15
N LEU A 33 7.89 -9.89 6.62
CA LEU A 33 7.71 -9.60 8.05
C LEU A 33 6.54 -10.35 8.71
N GLY A 34 5.71 -11.04 7.93
CA GLY A 34 4.49 -11.69 8.43
C GLY A 34 3.36 -10.72 8.85
N GLU A 35 3.47 -9.44 8.48
CA GLU A 35 2.57 -8.35 8.88
C GLU A 35 1.33 -8.21 7.98
N LEU A 36 1.21 -9.02 6.92
CA LEU A 36 0.03 -9.02 6.06
C LEU A 36 -1.22 -9.55 6.80
N GLU A 37 -2.31 -8.81 6.68
CA GLU A 37 -3.62 -9.16 7.24
C GLU A 37 -4.18 -10.42 6.59
N MET A 38 -4.83 -11.25 7.39
CA MET A 38 -5.60 -12.40 6.89
C MET A 38 -7.03 -11.97 6.62
N TYR A 39 -7.50 -12.13 5.39
CA TYR A 39 -8.91 -11.95 5.03
C TYR A 39 -9.58 -13.30 4.80
N GLY A 40 -10.87 -13.42 5.13
CA GLY A 40 -11.67 -14.61 4.82
C GLY A 40 -11.43 -15.81 5.72
N ALA A 41 -10.81 -15.65 6.89
CA ALA A 41 -10.54 -16.77 7.82
C ALA A 41 -11.79 -17.30 8.57
N ALA A 42 -13.00 -16.88 8.19
CA ALA A 42 -14.24 -17.30 8.83
C ALA A 42 -14.93 -18.43 8.03
N GLU A 43 -15.65 -19.32 8.73
CA GLU A 43 -16.41 -20.41 8.11
C GLU A 43 -17.37 -19.88 7.03
N GLY A 44 -17.33 -20.50 5.84
CA GLY A 44 -18.18 -20.17 4.70
C GLY A 44 -17.70 -19.02 3.81
N GLN A 45 -16.55 -18.41 4.11
CA GLN A 45 -15.94 -17.40 3.24
C GLN A 45 -14.99 -18.01 2.20
N PRO A 46 -14.72 -17.32 1.07
CA PRO A 46 -13.70 -17.73 0.10
C PRO A 46 -12.36 -18.01 0.78
N GLN A 47 -11.53 -18.89 0.18
CA GLN A 47 -10.25 -19.32 0.73
C GLN A 47 -9.47 -18.13 1.33
N PRO A 48 -8.90 -18.28 2.54
CA PRO A 48 -8.23 -17.18 3.20
C PRO A 48 -7.05 -16.71 2.35
N PHE A 49 -6.95 -15.39 2.17
CA PHE A 49 -5.84 -14.77 1.43
C PHE A 49 -5.22 -13.63 2.22
N LYS A 50 -3.94 -13.39 1.96
CA LYS A 50 -3.18 -12.31 2.58
C LYS A 50 -3.46 -11.00 1.84
N ARG A 51 -3.69 -9.93 2.60
CA ARG A 51 -3.88 -8.58 2.06
C ARG A 51 -3.00 -7.57 2.78
N LEU A 52 -2.78 -6.42 2.14
CA LEU A 52 -2.16 -5.27 2.79
C LEU A 52 -3.04 -4.80 3.96
N ARG A 53 -2.38 -4.29 5.01
CA ARG A 53 -3.08 -3.70 6.15
C ARG A 53 -3.89 -2.47 5.71
N GLY A 54 -5.12 -2.34 6.19
CA GLY A 54 -5.97 -1.19 5.85
C GLY A 54 -5.32 0.15 6.20
N GLU A 55 -4.69 0.20 7.37
CA GLU A 55 -3.92 1.36 7.88
C GLU A 55 -2.78 1.80 6.94
N TRP A 56 -2.11 0.87 6.26
CA TRP A 56 -1.04 1.22 5.32
C TRP A 56 -1.62 1.88 4.07
N LEU A 57 -2.75 1.37 3.56
CA LEU A 57 -3.45 1.94 2.41
C LEU A 57 -4.01 3.33 2.74
N GLU A 58 -4.52 3.54 3.95
CA GLU A 58 -4.96 4.85 4.43
C GLU A 58 -3.83 5.88 4.42
N ARG A 59 -2.69 5.54 5.02
CA ARG A 59 -1.53 6.42 5.05
C ARG A 59 -0.99 6.71 3.66
N LEU A 60 -1.00 5.70 2.79
CA LEU A 60 -0.58 5.85 1.40
C LEU A 60 -1.54 6.77 0.63
N ALA A 61 -2.85 6.67 0.83
CA ALA A 61 -3.82 7.57 0.23
C ALA A 61 -3.57 9.02 0.65
N VAL A 62 -3.32 9.27 1.93
CA VAL A 62 -2.94 10.61 2.42
C VAL A 62 -1.64 11.11 1.79
N ALA A 63 -0.66 10.23 1.55
CA ALA A 63 0.59 10.60 0.88
C ALA A 63 0.36 10.98 -0.59
N VAL A 64 -0.54 10.29 -1.29
CA VAL A 64 -0.98 10.62 -2.65
C VAL A 64 -1.67 11.98 -2.69
N GLU A 65 -2.66 12.22 -1.82
CA GLU A 65 -3.42 13.48 -1.77
C GLU A 65 -2.51 14.69 -1.53
N ARG A 66 -1.44 14.50 -0.75
CA ARG A 66 -0.46 15.55 -0.43
C ARG A 66 0.63 15.73 -1.49
N GLY A 67 0.64 14.91 -2.56
CA GLY A 67 1.69 14.93 -3.58
C GLY A 67 3.07 14.58 -3.02
N SER A 68 3.12 13.77 -1.96
CA SER A 68 4.37 13.45 -1.26
C SER A 68 5.20 12.39 -1.99
N LEU A 69 4.57 11.58 -2.86
CA LEU A 69 5.23 10.45 -3.53
C LEU A 69 6.36 10.89 -4.46
N ALA A 70 6.19 12.01 -5.18
CA ALA A 70 7.21 12.54 -6.08
C ALA A 70 8.52 12.91 -5.35
N ARG A 71 8.44 13.23 -4.05
CA ARG A 71 9.56 13.76 -3.26
C ARG A 71 10.45 12.68 -2.65
N MET A 72 10.05 11.41 -2.71
CA MET A 72 10.69 10.33 -1.97
C MET A 72 10.82 9.08 -2.83
N ALA A 73 11.92 8.35 -2.66
CA ALA A 73 12.08 7.04 -3.28
C ALA A 73 11.01 6.06 -2.74
N PRO A 74 10.46 5.16 -3.57
CA PRO A 74 9.48 4.15 -3.17
C PRO A 74 9.86 3.40 -1.89
N GLU A 75 11.12 2.97 -1.78
CA GLU A 75 11.65 2.20 -0.66
C GLU A 75 11.53 2.98 0.65
N ARG A 76 11.83 4.28 0.61
CA ARG A 76 11.72 5.14 1.79
C ARG A 76 10.26 5.33 2.21
N VAL A 77 9.34 5.44 1.26
CA VAL A 77 7.90 5.50 1.57
C VAL A 77 7.45 4.21 2.26
N VAL A 78 7.87 3.05 1.73
CA VAL A 78 7.55 1.75 2.33
C VAL A 78 8.12 1.63 3.75
N GLU A 79 9.37 2.03 3.99
CA GLU A 79 9.95 2.05 5.34
C GLU A 79 9.11 2.86 6.33
N ILE A 80 8.68 4.06 5.94
CA ILE A 80 7.86 4.94 6.78
C ILE A 80 6.51 4.29 7.09
N LEU A 81 5.87 3.69 6.07
CA LEU A 81 4.57 3.05 6.20
C LEU A 81 4.60 1.80 7.09
N LEU A 82 5.66 0.98 6.97
CA LEU A 82 5.85 -0.23 7.79
C LEU A 82 6.26 0.10 9.23
N LEU A 83 7.20 1.02 9.43
CA LEU A 83 7.82 1.28 10.73
C LEU A 83 7.11 2.38 11.53
N GLY A 84 6.22 3.16 10.90
CA GLY A 84 5.52 4.28 11.54
C GLY A 84 6.44 5.42 11.98
N ARG A 85 7.64 5.52 11.41
CA ARG A 85 8.64 6.55 11.74
C ARG A 85 8.96 7.40 10.51
N PRO A 86 8.93 8.74 10.59
CA PRO A 86 9.30 9.63 9.50
C PRO A 86 10.79 9.55 9.11
#